data_AF-A0A397TH86-F1
#
_entry.id   AF-A0A397TH86-F1
#
_cell.length_a   1.000
_cell.length_b   1.000
_cell.length_c   1.000
_cell.angle_alpha   90.00
_cell.angle_beta   90.00
_cell.angle_gamma   90.00
#
_symmetry.space_group_name_H-M   'P 1'
#
loop_
_entity.id
_entity.type
_entity.pdbx_description
1 polymer ?
#
loop_
_entity_poly.entity_id
_entity_poly.type
_entity_poly.pdbx_seq_one_letter_code
_entity_poly.pdbx_strand_id
1 'polypeptide(L)'
;MSKILKKLFKSSNDSSESPAGWMLFSNCLIDEKTSNLDESSKSILRLWAKILREKHRKENYEDNEIFKDPLLLIEWNEPGITARTAVNSAFTKNALLTLIRAQAGYSLFPSRAPSDCAFAFTERQDLLNATVALVNNSWSRHINLVPDVGRCYEIGVPKKGKLEVDEHLAVFNA
;
A
#
# COMPACT_ATOMS: atom_id res chain seq x y z
N MET A 1 34.24 -0.29 -18.31
CA MET A 1 33.16 -0.14 -17.30
C MET A 1 31.90 -0.78 -17.87
N SER A 2 31.13 -1.66 -17.25
CA SER A 2 31.08 -2.11 -15.87
C SER A 2 30.63 -3.58 -15.84
N LYS A 3 31.42 -4.45 -15.19
CA LYS A 3 31.17 -5.89 -14.94
C LYS A 3 30.08 -6.13 -13.89
N ILE A 4 29.36 -5.09 -13.46
CA ILE A 4 28.36 -5.14 -12.37
C ILE A 4 26.98 -5.60 -12.88
N LEU A 5 26.67 -5.47 -14.18
CA LEU A 5 25.34 -5.79 -14.72
C LEU A 5 25.09 -7.27 -15.04
N LYS A 6 26.12 -8.13 -15.05
CA LYS A 6 25.94 -9.58 -15.31
C LYS A 6 25.77 -10.44 -14.05
N LYS A 7 25.95 -9.86 -12.85
CA LYS A 7 25.84 -10.60 -11.59
C LYS A 7 24.42 -10.68 -11.02
N LEU A 8 23.47 -9.94 -11.60
CA LEU A 8 22.06 -9.96 -11.20
C LEU A 8 21.18 -10.96 -11.98
N PHE A 9 21.73 -11.64 -12.99
CA PHE A 9 20.96 -12.58 -13.84
C PHE A 9 21.55 -14.00 -13.90
N LYS A 10 22.50 -14.35 -13.03
CA LYS A 10 23.17 -15.67 -13.06
C LYS A 10 23.47 -16.26 -11.67
N SER A 11 22.50 -16.20 -10.77
CA SER A 11 22.48 -17.03 -9.56
C SER A 11 21.03 -17.37 -9.19
N SER A 12 20.43 -18.21 -10.03
CA SER A 12 19.22 -18.95 -9.72
C SER A 12 19.35 -20.30 -10.41
N ASN A 13 20.25 -21.12 -9.86
CA ASN A 13 20.35 -22.56 -10.14
C ASN A 13 21.14 -23.16 -8.97
N ASP A 14 20.53 -23.16 -7.79
CA ASP A 14 20.55 -24.30 -6.86
C ASP A 14 19.68 -23.99 -5.64
N SER A 15 18.44 -24.48 -5.67
CA SER A 15 17.65 -24.89 -4.52
C SER A 15 16.30 -25.35 -5.06
N SER A 16 16.02 -26.62 -4.88
CA SER A 16 14.82 -27.36 -5.27
C SER A 16 13.55 -26.86 -4.59
N GLU A 17 13.09 -25.65 -4.93
CA GLU A 17 11.75 -25.19 -4.59
C GLU A 17 10.84 -25.30 -5.81
N SER A 18 9.84 -26.17 -5.69
CA SER A 18 8.85 -26.43 -6.74
C SER A 18 8.19 -25.12 -7.22
N PRO A 19 7.96 -24.95 -8.54
CA PRO A 19 7.15 -23.86 -9.10
C PRO A 19 5.75 -23.76 -8.47
N ALA A 20 5.25 -24.85 -7.87
CA ALA A 20 3.99 -24.88 -7.14
C ALA A 20 4.00 -24.04 -5.84
N GLY A 21 5.16 -23.88 -5.19
CA GLY A 21 5.28 -23.05 -3.99
C GLY A 21 4.90 -21.60 -4.27
N TRP A 22 5.44 -21.03 -5.35
CA TRP A 22 5.16 -19.65 -5.77
C TRP A 22 3.70 -19.42 -6.18
N MET A 23 3.06 -20.39 -6.84
CA MET A 23 1.63 -20.32 -7.19
C MET A 23 0.72 -20.46 -5.96
N LEU A 24 1.11 -21.26 -4.97
CA LEU A 24 0.38 -21.37 -3.71
C LEU A 24 0.50 -20.10 -2.86
N PHE A 25 1.66 -19.42 -2.90
CA PHE A 25 1.85 -18.15 -2.19
C PHE A 25 1.07 -16.97 -2.80
N SER A 26 0.89 -16.92 -4.12
CA SER A 26 0.05 -15.86 -4.73
C SER A 26 -1.43 -16.04 -4.44
N ASN A 27 -1.89 -17.30 -4.35
CA ASN A 27 -3.28 -17.63 -4.04
C ASN A 27 -3.62 -17.52 -2.55
N CYS A 28 -2.63 -17.63 -1.65
CA CYS A 28 -2.82 -17.48 -0.21
C CYS A 28 -2.99 -16.01 0.24
N LEU A 29 -2.69 -15.03 -0.62
CA LEU A 29 -2.78 -13.60 -0.30
C LEU A 29 -4.18 -12.99 -0.49
N ILE A 30 -5.08 -13.66 -1.23
CA ILE A 30 -6.40 -13.11 -1.60
C ILE A 30 -7.49 -13.84 -0.82
N ASP A 31 -8.26 -13.08 -0.06
CA ASP A 31 -9.41 -13.50 0.73
C ASP A 31 -10.65 -12.66 0.37
N GLU A 32 -11.76 -12.86 1.09
CA GLU A 32 -13.00 -12.11 0.87
C GLU A 32 -12.83 -10.60 1.08
N LYS A 33 -12.02 -10.17 2.06
CA LYS A 33 -11.76 -8.74 2.34
C LYS A 33 -10.97 -8.06 1.22
N THR A 34 -10.03 -8.78 0.60
CA THR A 34 -9.23 -8.28 -0.54
C THR A 34 -9.86 -8.57 -1.90
N SER A 35 -10.96 -9.34 -1.95
CA SER A 35 -11.66 -9.67 -3.20
C SER A 35 -12.21 -8.43 -3.90
N ASN A 36 -12.61 -7.43 -3.12
CA ASN A 36 -13.20 -6.17 -3.58
C ASN A 36 -12.16 -5.12 -4.02
N LEU A 37 -10.87 -5.38 -3.81
CA LEU A 37 -9.80 -4.54 -4.32
C LEU A 37 -9.63 -4.74 -5.83
N ASP A 38 -9.21 -3.68 -6.52
CA ASP A 38 -8.89 -3.78 -7.93
C ASP A 38 -7.61 -4.62 -8.18
N GLU A 39 -7.41 -5.07 -9.42
CA GLU A 39 -6.24 -5.92 -9.74
C GLU A 39 -4.91 -5.16 -9.65
N SER A 40 -4.92 -3.83 -9.77
CA SER A 40 -3.72 -3.01 -9.59
C SER A 40 -3.30 -2.97 -8.11
N SER A 41 -4.26 -2.76 -7.21
CA SER A 41 -4.13 -2.86 -5.76
C SER A 41 -3.60 -4.23 -5.37
N LYS A 42 -4.22 -5.32 -5.84
CA LYS A 42 -3.74 -6.68 -5.57
C LYS A 42 -2.30 -6.91 -6.04
N SER A 43 -1.93 -6.35 -7.19
CA SER A 43 -0.55 -6.45 -7.71
C SER A 43 0.45 -5.70 -6.83
N ILE A 44 0.09 -4.52 -6.33
CA ILE A 44 0.87 -3.75 -5.35
C ILE A 44 1.04 -4.55 -4.05
N LEU A 45 -0.04 -5.16 -3.54
CA LEU A 45 0.00 -5.94 -2.30
C LEU A 45 0.92 -7.17 -2.41
N ARG A 46 0.86 -7.88 -3.55
CA ARG A 46 1.78 -9.00 -3.85
C ARG A 46 3.25 -8.54 -3.87
N LEU A 47 3.53 -7.39 -4.50
CA LEU A 47 4.86 -6.81 -4.55
C LEU A 47 5.35 -6.41 -3.16
N TRP A 48 4.51 -5.75 -2.37
CA TRP A 48 4.83 -5.31 -1.03
C TRP A 48 5.15 -6.49 -0.10
N ALA A 49 4.30 -7.52 -0.12
CA ALA A 49 4.50 -8.72 0.68
C ALA A 49 5.83 -9.41 0.35
N LYS A 50 6.19 -9.49 -0.94
CA LYS A 50 7.48 -10.01 -1.36
C LYS A 50 8.64 -9.20 -0.76
N ILE A 51 8.57 -7.88 -0.83
CA ILE A 51 9.65 -6.99 -0.40
C ILE A 51 9.85 -7.03 1.11
N LEU A 52 8.77 -7.06 1.90
CA LEU A 52 8.88 -7.19 3.34
C LEU A 52 9.46 -8.53 3.78
N ARG A 53 9.04 -9.63 3.15
CA ARG A 53 9.61 -10.96 3.42
C ARG A 53 11.09 -11.03 3.07
N GLU A 54 11.53 -10.35 2.01
CA GLU A 54 12.94 -10.22 1.66
C GLU A 54 13.72 -9.35 2.67
N LYS A 55 13.15 -8.19 3.05
CA LYS A 55 13.73 -7.24 4.02
C LYS A 55 13.96 -7.89 5.38
N HIS A 56 12.94 -8.57 5.91
CA HIS A 56 12.94 -9.15 7.26
C HIS A 56 13.33 -10.64 7.28
N ARG A 57 13.87 -11.19 6.19
CA ARG A 57 14.18 -12.64 6.07
C ARG A 57 15.06 -13.19 7.20
N LYS A 58 15.92 -12.35 7.78
CA LYS A 58 16.85 -12.73 8.86
C LYS A 58 16.34 -12.36 10.25
N GLU A 59 15.20 -11.69 10.34
CA GLU A 59 14.60 -11.28 11.60
C GLU A 59 13.72 -12.40 12.15
N ASN A 60 13.63 -12.49 13.48
CA ASN A 60 12.92 -13.56 14.16
C ASN A 60 11.45 -13.19 14.38
N TYR A 61 10.69 -13.04 13.29
CA TYR A 61 9.24 -12.91 13.35
C TYR A 61 8.58 -14.29 13.55
N GLU A 62 7.51 -14.36 14.32
CA GLU A 62 6.63 -15.53 14.31
C GLU A 62 5.85 -15.62 12.99
N ASP A 63 5.36 -16.81 12.64
CA ASP A 63 4.71 -17.04 11.33
C ASP A 63 3.47 -16.14 11.11
N ASN A 64 2.72 -15.84 12.17
CA ASN A 64 1.55 -14.96 12.13
C ASN A 64 1.85 -13.51 12.54
N GLU A 65 3.10 -13.19 12.86
CA GLU A 65 3.47 -11.83 13.27
C GLU A 65 3.51 -10.90 12.07
N ILE A 66 2.88 -9.72 12.24
CA ILE A 66 2.80 -8.68 11.23
C ILE A 66 4.11 -7.90 11.22
N PHE A 67 4.69 -7.71 10.04
CA PHE A 67 5.84 -6.85 9.88
C PHE A 67 5.51 -5.42 10.31
N LYS A 68 6.45 -4.78 11.00
CA LYS A 68 6.29 -3.42 11.52
C LYS A 68 6.16 -2.32 10.46
N ASP A 69 6.38 -2.65 9.20
CA ASP A 69 6.34 -1.74 8.05
C ASP A 69 4.95 -1.79 7.37
N PRO A 70 3.98 -0.98 7.79
CA PRO A 70 2.65 -1.02 7.21
C PRO A 70 2.63 -0.33 5.84
N LEU A 71 1.55 -0.59 5.10
CA LEU A 71 1.25 0.10 3.85
C LEU A 71 -0.12 0.75 3.92
N LEU A 72 -0.18 2.04 3.59
CA LEU A 72 -1.42 2.73 3.29
C LEU A 72 -1.70 2.58 1.79
N LEU A 73 -2.82 1.96 1.44
CA LEU A 73 -3.27 1.79 0.07
C LEU A 73 -4.52 2.66 -0.16
N ILE A 74 -4.54 3.42 -1.26
CA ILE A 74 -5.67 4.27 -1.63
C ILE A 74 -6.14 3.90 -3.03
N GLU A 75 -7.41 3.55 -3.14
CA GLU A 75 -8.11 3.42 -4.42
C GLU A 75 -8.85 4.72 -4.72
N TRP A 76 -8.31 5.51 -5.64
CA TRP A 76 -8.83 6.83 -5.98
C TRP A 76 -10.10 6.75 -6.81
N ASN A 77 -11.05 7.63 -6.53
CA ASN A 77 -12.26 7.82 -7.31
C ASN A 77 -12.15 9.15 -8.09
N GLU A 78 -11.71 9.06 -9.35
CA GLU A 78 -11.46 10.23 -10.20
C GLU A 78 -12.67 11.17 -10.37
N PRO A 79 -13.93 10.68 -10.51
CA PRO A 79 -15.12 11.52 -10.43
C PRO A 79 -15.22 12.37 -9.16
N GLY A 80 -14.92 11.79 -7.98
CA GLY A 80 -14.96 12.51 -6.70
C GLY A 80 -13.88 13.59 -6.63
N ILE A 81 -12.65 13.26 -7.04
CA ILE A 81 -11.54 14.21 -7.13
C ILE A 81 -11.89 15.37 -8.07
N THR A 82 -12.44 15.06 -9.24
CA THR A 82 -12.83 16.06 -10.24
C THR A 82 -13.91 16.98 -9.69
N ALA A 83 -14.92 16.43 -9.00
CA ALA A 83 -15.98 17.22 -8.39
C ALA A 83 -15.45 18.15 -7.28
N ARG A 84 -14.52 17.69 -6.43
CA ARG A 84 -13.87 18.54 -5.42
C ARG A 84 -13.02 19.65 -6.05
N THR A 85 -12.26 19.32 -7.10
CA THR A 85 -11.45 20.29 -7.83
C THR A 85 -12.30 21.37 -8.51
N ALA A 86 -13.50 21.02 -8.99
CA ALA A 86 -14.42 21.98 -9.60
C ALA A 86 -15.00 22.98 -8.58
N VAL A 87 -15.17 22.56 -7.32
CA VAL A 87 -15.59 23.45 -6.22
C VAL A 87 -14.45 24.38 -5.81
N ASN A 88 -13.23 23.86 -5.74
CA ASN A 88 -12.04 24.65 -5.44
C ASN A 88 -10.82 24.04 -6.15
N SER A 89 -10.16 24.83 -7.00
CA SER A 89 -9.02 24.38 -7.80
C SER A 89 -7.79 23.95 -6.98
N ALA A 90 -7.75 24.26 -5.67
CA ALA A 90 -6.74 23.75 -4.75
C ALA A 90 -6.98 22.31 -4.29
N PHE A 91 -8.22 21.80 -4.40
CA PHE A 91 -8.62 20.46 -3.91
C PHE A 91 -8.30 19.36 -4.93
N THR A 92 -7.01 19.22 -5.20
CA THR A 92 -6.49 18.29 -6.21
C THR A 92 -6.00 16.98 -5.58
N LYS A 93 -5.93 15.91 -6.39
CA LYS A 93 -5.23 14.67 -6.01
C LYS A 93 -3.82 14.96 -5.49
N ASN A 94 -3.08 15.83 -6.18
CA ASN A 94 -1.73 16.20 -5.79
C ASN A 94 -1.65 16.84 -4.39
N ALA A 95 -2.65 17.63 -3.98
CA ALA A 95 -2.71 18.18 -2.63
C ALA A 95 -2.82 17.08 -1.56
N LEU A 96 -3.59 16.01 -1.80
CA LEU A 96 -3.65 14.85 -0.90
C LEU A 96 -2.35 14.05 -0.91
N LEU A 97 -1.76 13.85 -2.09
CA LEU A 97 -0.46 13.19 -2.21
C LEU A 97 0.61 13.93 -1.40
N THR A 98 0.67 15.26 -1.52
CA THR A 98 1.59 16.09 -0.73
C THR A 98 1.29 15.97 0.77
N LEU A 99 0.02 15.98 1.18
CA LEU A 99 -0.36 15.82 2.58
C LEU A 99 0.13 14.48 3.16
N ILE A 100 -0.03 13.37 2.45
CA ILE A 100 0.41 12.03 2.88
C ILE A 100 1.93 11.94 2.92
N ARG A 101 2.61 12.43 1.87
CA ARG A 101 4.07 12.37 1.73
C ARG A 101 4.80 13.29 2.72
N ALA A 102 4.11 14.28 3.28
CA ALA A 102 4.65 15.17 4.31
C ALA A 102 4.63 14.56 5.72
N GLN A 103 3.99 13.40 5.90
CA GLN A 103 3.88 12.76 7.21
C GLN A 103 5.20 12.12 7.63
N ALA A 104 5.44 12.10 8.95
CA ALA A 104 6.58 11.40 9.53
C ALA A 104 6.57 9.92 9.13
N GLY A 105 7.76 9.32 9.00
CA GLY A 105 7.92 7.92 8.67
C GLY A 105 7.53 7.51 7.25
N TYR A 106 6.97 8.42 6.44
CA TYR A 106 6.71 8.16 5.02
C TYR A 106 8.00 7.73 4.32
N SER A 107 7.90 6.64 3.58
CA SER A 107 8.97 6.09 2.77
C SER A 107 8.48 5.81 1.35
N LEU A 108 9.40 5.83 0.40
CA LEU A 108 9.08 5.52 -0.98
C LEU A 108 8.64 4.05 -1.08
N PHE A 109 7.40 3.83 -1.53
CA PHE A 109 6.96 2.51 -1.93
C PHE A 109 7.84 2.03 -3.08
N PRO A 110 8.34 0.77 -3.05
CA PRO A 110 9.49 0.33 -3.84
C PRO A 110 9.27 0.46 -5.36
N SER A 111 9.67 1.63 -5.85
CA SER A 111 9.96 2.00 -7.23
C SER A 111 10.74 3.32 -7.16
N ARG A 112 11.51 3.66 -8.21
CA ARG A 112 12.27 4.93 -8.23
C ARG A 112 11.37 6.17 -8.34
N ALA A 113 10.06 6.01 -8.47
CA ALA A 113 9.07 7.08 -8.43
C ALA A 113 8.10 6.89 -7.24
N PRO A 114 7.68 7.97 -6.57
CA PRO A 114 6.61 7.89 -5.58
C PRO A 114 5.36 7.27 -6.19
N SER A 115 4.80 6.23 -5.56
CA SER A 115 3.49 5.73 -5.93
C SER A 115 2.42 6.75 -5.53
N ASP A 116 1.36 6.85 -6.34
CA ASP A 116 0.22 7.71 -6.06
C ASP A 116 -0.88 6.96 -5.31
N CYS A 117 -0.83 5.63 -5.20
CA CYS A 117 -1.85 4.82 -4.53
C CYS A 117 -1.30 3.99 -3.36
N ALA A 118 0.01 3.90 -3.19
CA ALA A 118 0.63 3.05 -2.17
C ALA A 118 1.71 3.83 -1.40
N PHE A 119 1.56 3.95 -0.09
CA PHE A 119 2.42 4.76 0.76
C PHE A 119 2.93 3.91 1.91
N ALA A 120 4.22 3.60 1.89
CA ALA A 120 4.85 2.78 2.93
C ALA A 120 5.29 3.66 4.09
N PHE A 121 5.09 3.18 5.32
CA PHE A 121 5.52 3.88 6.53
C PHE A 121 6.49 3.02 7.32
N THR A 122 7.33 3.68 8.12
CA THR A 122 8.37 3.01 8.91
C THR A 122 7.78 2.23 10.09
N GLU A 123 6.68 2.73 10.65
CA GLU A 123 5.93 2.09 11.73
C GLU A 123 4.43 2.37 11.64
N ARG A 124 3.62 1.57 12.34
CA ARG A 124 2.15 1.67 12.37
C ARG A 124 1.65 3.03 12.86
N GLN A 125 2.32 3.63 13.85
CA GLN A 125 1.91 4.92 14.40
C GLN A 125 2.02 6.05 13.37
N ASP A 126 3.04 6.02 12.51
CA ASP A 126 3.21 7.01 11.44
C ASP A 126 2.09 6.91 10.39
N LEU A 127 1.67 5.69 10.03
CA LEU A 127 0.51 5.49 9.18
C LEU A 127 -0.77 6.05 9.82
N LEU A 128 -1.00 5.77 11.11
CA LEU A 128 -2.15 6.30 11.83
C LEU A 128 -2.16 7.83 11.90
N ASN A 129 -0.99 8.45 12.05
CA ASN A 129 -0.88 9.90 11.98
C ASN A 129 -1.27 10.43 10.58
N ALA A 130 -0.89 9.72 9.53
CA ALA A 130 -1.28 10.05 8.15
C ALA A 130 -2.79 9.91 7.90
N THR A 131 -3.43 8.86 8.43
CA THR A 131 -4.89 8.71 8.32
C THR A 131 -5.61 9.81 9.10
N VAL A 132 -5.14 10.17 10.29
CA VAL A 132 -5.68 11.32 11.06
C VAL A 132 -5.55 12.63 10.29
N ALA A 133 -4.42 12.88 9.63
CA ALA A 133 -4.24 14.06 8.79
C ALA A 133 -5.26 14.11 7.63
N LEU A 134 -5.55 12.97 7.02
CA LEU A 134 -6.57 12.86 5.96
C LEU A 134 -8.01 13.03 6.50
N VAL A 135 -8.33 12.49 7.68
CA VAL A 135 -9.63 12.68 8.35
C VAL A 135 -9.86 14.15 8.70
N ASN A 136 -8.82 14.82 9.21
CA ASN A 136 -8.90 16.24 9.58
C ASN A 136 -8.91 17.18 8.36
N ASN A 137 -8.55 16.68 7.18
CA ASN A 137 -8.68 17.43 5.95
C ASN A 137 -10.16 17.45 5.50
N SER A 138 -10.80 18.62 5.64
CA SER A 138 -12.25 18.74 5.51
C SER A 138 -12.80 18.34 4.14
N TRP A 139 -12.03 18.47 3.07
CA TRP A 139 -12.52 18.23 1.71
C TRP A 139 -12.30 16.79 1.22
N SER A 140 -11.39 16.02 1.83
CA SER A 140 -11.26 14.58 1.53
C SER A 140 -12.46 13.77 2.02
N ARG A 141 -13.14 14.26 3.07
CA ARG A 141 -14.29 13.57 3.66
C ARG A 141 -15.51 13.50 2.74
N HIS A 142 -16.47 12.68 3.16
CA HIS A 142 -17.78 12.59 2.53
C HIS A 142 -18.44 13.97 2.46
N ILE A 143 -19.07 14.25 1.32
CA ILE A 143 -19.92 15.43 1.13
C ILE A 143 -21.18 14.95 0.45
N ASN A 144 -22.34 15.24 1.06
CA ASN A 144 -23.63 14.87 0.52
C ASN A 144 -23.75 15.27 -0.97
N LEU A 145 -24.25 14.34 -1.79
CA LEU A 145 -24.48 14.51 -3.22
C LEU A 145 -23.21 14.70 -4.07
N VAL A 146 -22.02 14.53 -3.49
CA VAL A 146 -20.76 14.57 -4.23
C VAL A 146 -20.01 13.27 -4.01
N PRO A 147 -19.56 12.57 -5.08
CA PRO A 147 -18.83 11.32 -4.92
C PRO A 147 -17.61 11.47 -4.00
N ASP A 148 -17.32 10.43 -3.23
CA ASP A 148 -16.14 10.37 -2.37
C ASP A 148 -14.87 10.36 -3.20
N VAL A 149 -13.76 10.80 -2.63
CA VAL A 149 -12.48 10.91 -3.36
C VAL A 149 -11.77 9.58 -3.53
N GLY A 150 -12.18 8.54 -2.81
CA GLY A 150 -11.62 7.20 -2.90
C GLY A 150 -11.95 6.32 -1.70
N ARG A 151 -11.23 5.20 -1.58
CA ARG A 151 -11.24 4.30 -0.42
C ARG A 151 -9.82 4.16 0.12
N CYS A 152 -9.70 4.08 1.44
CA CYS A 152 -8.41 4.08 2.12
C CYS A 152 -8.26 2.80 2.95
N TYR A 153 -7.15 2.10 2.79
CA TYR A 153 -6.87 0.82 3.42
C TYR A 153 -5.53 0.83 4.14
N GLU A 154 -5.49 0.25 5.32
CA GLU A 154 -4.26 -0.13 6.01
C GLU A 154 -3.98 -1.61 5.75
N ILE A 155 -2.74 -1.89 5.40
CA ILE A 155 -2.28 -3.23 5.06
C ILE A 155 -1.18 -3.65 6.03
N GLY A 156 -1.46 -4.69 6.79
CA GLY A 156 -0.48 -5.47 7.55
C GLY A 156 -0.07 -6.72 6.77
N VAL A 157 1.24 -6.96 6.66
CA VAL A 157 1.77 -8.18 6.04
C VAL A 157 2.36 -9.09 7.12
N PRO A 158 1.85 -10.31 7.34
CA PRO A 158 2.50 -11.26 8.22
C PRO A 158 3.66 -11.98 7.55
N LYS A 159 4.56 -12.56 8.37
CA LYS A 159 5.67 -13.40 7.88
C LYS A 159 5.18 -14.51 6.96
N LYS A 160 4.13 -15.23 7.36
CA LYS A 160 3.42 -16.23 6.57
C LYS A 160 1.92 -16.02 6.66
N GLY A 161 1.20 -16.52 5.66
CA GLY A 161 -0.25 -16.45 5.61
C GLY A 161 -0.78 -15.17 4.94
N LYS A 162 -1.97 -14.77 5.38
CA LYS A 162 -2.87 -13.82 4.71
C LYS A 162 -2.60 -12.38 5.12
N LEU A 163 -2.86 -11.44 4.23
CA LEU A 163 -2.77 -10.01 4.55
C LEU A 163 -3.83 -9.62 5.59
N GLU A 164 -3.44 -8.76 6.53
CA GLU A 164 -4.40 -7.99 7.32
C GLU A 164 -4.75 -6.74 6.51
N VAL A 165 -6.03 -6.56 6.21
CA VAL A 165 -6.54 -5.40 5.48
C VAL A 165 -7.67 -4.79 6.29
N ASP A 166 -7.52 -3.50 6.59
CA ASP A 166 -8.51 -2.73 7.33
C ASP A 166 -8.88 -1.47 6.55
N GLU A 167 -10.17 -1.24 6.34
CA GLU A 167 -10.69 -0.09 5.60
C GLU A 167 -10.94 1.08 6.55
N HIS A 168 -10.32 2.22 6.26
CA HIS A 168 -10.47 3.47 7.01
C HIS A 168 -11.66 4.27 6.46
N LEU A 169 -12.88 3.84 6.80
CA LEU A 169 -14.12 4.49 6.34
C LEU A 169 -14.16 5.99 6.67
N ALA A 170 -13.54 6.43 7.76
CA ALA A 170 -13.53 7.84 8.17
C ALA A 170 -12.68 8.77 7.28
N VAL A 171 -11.77 8.24 6.46
CA VAL A 171 -10.82 9.06 5.68
C VAL A 171 -11.50 9.72 4.49
N PHE A 172 -12.46 9.03 3.85
CA PHE A 172 -13.17 9.51 2.66
C PHE A 172 -14.70 9.31 2.71
N ASN A 173 -15.21 8.60 3.71
CA ASN A 173 -16.63 8.24 3.87
C ASN A 173 -17.12 8.47 5.33
N ALA A 174 -16.57 9.51 6.01
CA ALA A 174 -16.97 9.91 7.37
C ALA A 174 -18.29 10.68 7.42
#